data_AF-A0A383BJE8-F1
#
_entry.id   AF-A0A383BJE8-F1
#
_cell.length_a   1.000
_cell.length_b   1.000
_cell.length_c   1.000
_cell.angle_alpha   90.00
_cell.angle_beta   90.00
_cell.angle_gamma   90.00
#
_symmetry.space_group_name_H-M   'P 1'
#
loop_
_entity.id
_entity.type
_entity.pdbx_description
1 polymer ?
#
loop_
_entity_poly.entity_id
_entity_poly.type
_entity_poly.pdbx_seq_one_letter_code
_entity_poly.pdbx_strand_id
1 'polypeptide(L)'
;MTKWPGAHTWVVPTKKAPSWITGKHSSVAVRVSDHPVIFSICKSFGKAIVSSSANFEGSCPARSKEEVQKLFKEIVIIEGSLGTLKGPTPIQEVETGEWIRRGE
;
A
#
# COMPACT_ATOMS: atom_id res chain seq x y z
N MET A 1 -5.52 7.73 16.97
CA MET A 1 -4.89 7.64 15.63
C MET A 1 -5.75 8.40 14.63
N THR A 2 -5.41 9.64 14.32
CA THR A 2 -6.25 10.55 13.48
C THR A 2 -5.97 10.45 11.98
N LYS A 3 -5.02 9.60 11.55
CA LYS A 3 -4.56 9.51 10.15
C LYS A 3 -5.18 8.36 9.34
N TRP A 4 -5.96 7.50 9.99
CA TRP A 4 -6.68 6.38 9.36
C TRP A 4 -8.20 6.58 9.52
N PRO A 5 -9.01 6.19 8.53
CA PRO A 5 -8.62 5.73 7.19
C PRO A 5 -7.97 6.86 6.38
N GLY A 6 -7.02 6.53 5.51
CA GLY A 6 -6.30 7.55 4.75
C GLY A 6 -5.01 7.07 4.10
N ALA A 7 -4.33 8.00 3.42
CA ALA A 7 -3.07 7.78 2.74
C ALA A 7 -1.86 7.82 3.69
N HIS A 8 -1.91 7.07 4.79
CA HIS A 8 -0.83 6.94 5.78
C HIS A 8 -0.54 5.47 6.06
N THR A 9 0.73 5.07 6.13
CA THR A 9 1.12 3.70 6.42
C THR A 9 1.80 3.65 7.80
N TRP A 10 1.35 2.74 8.66
CA TRP A 10 1.96 2.51 9.96
C TRP A 10 2.78 1.22 9.92
N VAL A 11 3.99 1.25 10.45
CA VAL A 11 4.73 0.03 10.80
C VAL A 11 4.33 -0.38 12.20
N VAL A 12 3.80 -1.60 12.32
CA VAL A 12 3.26 -2.16 13.55
C VAL A 12 3.95 -3.49 13.88
N PRO A 13 4.32 -3.76 15.14
CA PRO A 13 4.80 -5.08 15.54
C PRO A 13 3.77 -6.15 15.22
N THR A 14 4.22 -7.34 14.79
CA THR A 14 3.32 -8.42 14.46
C THR A 14 3.95 -9.79 14.68
N LYS A 15 3.10 -10.74 15.09
CA LYS A 15 3.37 -12.18 15.04
C LYS A 15 2.43 -12.91 14.07
N LYS A 16 1.52 -12.16 13.43
CA LYS A 16 0.43 -12.71 12.59
C LYS A 16 0.75 -12.66 11.11
N ALA A 17 1.57 -11.70 10.67
CA ALA A 17 1.98 -11.61 9.28
C ALA A 17 3.01 -12.71 8.98
N PRO A 18 2.96 -13.34 7.80
CA PRO A 18 3.92 -14.36 7.44
C PRO A 18 5.30 -13.76 7.18
N SER A 19 6.35 -14.55 7.39
CA SER A 19 7.74 -14.10 7.28
C SER A 19 8.12 -13.59 5.90
N TRP A 20 7.47 -14.08 4.82
CA TRP A 20 7.69 -13.58 3.47
C TRP A 20 7.10 -12.18 3.22
N ILE A 21 6.28 -11.66 4.15
CA ILE A 21 5.81 -10.27 4.15
C ILE A 21 6.67 -9.39 5.06
N THR A 22 7.02 -9.87 6.25
CA THR A 22 7.82 -9.08 7.21
C THR A 22 9.31 -9.08 6.87
N GLY A 23 9.77 -10.04 6.05
CA GLY A 23 11.18 -10.27 5.78
C GLY A 23 11.94 -10.55 7.07
N LYS A 24 13.03 -9.82 7.29
CA LYS A 24 13.86 -9.91 8.50
C LYS A 24 13.30 -9.15 9.72
N HIS A 25 12.16 -8.47 9.59
CA HIS A 25 11.60 -7.60 10.62
C HIS A 25 10.56 -8.34 11.48
N SER A 26 10.37 -7.88 12.72
CA SER A 26 9.31 -8.30 13.65
C SER A 26 8.03 -7.44 13.53
N SER A 27 7.95 -6.61 12.49
CA SER A 27 6.87 -5.66 12.24
C SER A 27 6.39 -5.74 10.79
N VAL A 28 5.20 -5.19 10.52
CA VAL A 28 4.59 -5.12 9.19
C VAL A 28 4.07 -3.72 8.92
N ALA A 29 4.23 -3.25 7.68
CA ALA A 29 3.63 -2.01 7.20
C ALA A 29 2.15 -2.26 6.84
N VAL A 30 1.24 -1.51 7.45
CA VAL A 30 -0.21 -1.61 7.24
C VAL A 30 -0.73 -0.25 6.81
N ARG A 31 -1.78 -0.24 5.98
CA ARG A 31 -2.56 0.96 5.67
C ARG A 31 -4.04 0.63 5.70
N VAL A 32 -4.81 1.40 6.45
CA VAL A 32 -6.26 1.42 6.32
C VAL A 32 -6.60 2.52 5.31
N SER A 33 -6.90 2.13 4.08
CA SER A 33 -7.18 3.06 2.99
C SER A 33 -8.62 3.61 3.06
N ASP A 34 -8.77 4.88 2.73
CA ASP A 34 -10.03 5.57 2.46
C ASP A 34 -10.47 5.48 0.98
N HIS A 35 -9.67 4.83 0.13
CA HIS A 35 -10.01 4.67 -1.28
C HIS A 35 -11.21 3.71 -1.43
N PRO A 36 -12.33 4.15 -2.04
CA PRO A 36 -13.59 3.40 -2.02
C PRO A 36 -13.48 2.01 -2.65
N VAL A 37 -12.74 1.88 -3.76
CA VAL A 37 -12.49 0.60 -4.42
C VAL A 37 -11.71 -0.36 -3.51
N ILE A 38 -10.60 0.07 -2.90
CA ILE A 38 -9.79 -0.76 -1.99
C ILE A 38 -10.61 -1.18 -0.77
N PHE A 39 -11.39 -0.26 -0.19
CA PHE A 39 -12.29 -0.58 0.91
C PHE A 39 -13.30 -1.66 0.51
N SER A 40 -13.95 -1.53 -0.65
CA SER A 40 -14.92 -2.50 -1.17
C SER A 40 -14.30 -3.88 -1.41
N ILE A 41 -13.11 -3.93 -2.02
CA ILE A 41 -12.40 -5.19 -2.27
C ILE A 41 -12.04 -5.85 -0.94
N CYS A 42 -11.39 -5.15 0.00
CA CYS A 42 -11.00 -5.71 1.29
C CYS A 42 -12.22 -6.17 2.10
N LYS A 43 -13.32 -5.41 2.08
CA LYS A 43 -14.57 -5.78 2.76
C LYS A 43 -15.19 -7.05 2.16
N SER A 44 -15.20 -7.17 0.84
CA SER A 44 -15.74 -8.36 0.14
C SER A 44 -14.83 -9.58 0.29
N PHE A 45 -13.51 -9.37 0.29
CA PHE A 45 -12.53 -10.43 0.46
C PHE A 45 -12.44 -10.94 1.92
N GLY A 46 -12.82 -10.11 2.89
CA GLY A 46 -12.81 -10.44 4.32
C GLY A 46 -11.42 -10.57 4.94
N LYS A 47 -10.36 -10.19 4.20
CA LYS A 47 -8.96 -10.26 4.63
C LYS A 47 -8.17 -9.06 4.09
N ALA A 48 -6.94 -8.89 4.60
CA ALA A 48 -6.01 -7.89 4.09
C ALA A 48 -5.42 -8.29 2.74
N ILE A 49 -5.06 -7.29 1.94
CA ILE A 49 -4.37 -7.44 0.66
C ILE A 49 -2.96 -6.89 0.79
N VAL A 50 -2.00 -7.63 0.25
CA VAL A 50 -0.62 -7.19 0.11
C VAL A 50 -0.52 -6.48 -1.24
N SER A 51 0.05 -5.27 -1.24
CA SER A 51 0.20 -4.46 -2.45
C SER A 51 1.55 -3.77 -2.49
N SER A 52 2.11 -3.63 -3.69
CA SER A 52 3.23 -2.74 -4.01
C SER A 52 2.79 -1.68 -5.02
N SER A 53 3.70 -0.77 -5.37
CA SER A 53 3.52 0.05 -6.57
C SER A 53 3.56 -0.81 -7.84
N ALA A 54 2.78 -0.43 -8.85
CA ALA A 54 2.66 -1.15 -10.12
C ALA A 54 3.84 -0.82 -11.04
N ASN A 55 5.00 -1.42 -10.79
CA ASN A 55 6.22 -1.26 -11.58
C ASN A 55 7.16 -2.45 -11.42
N PHE A 56 8.08 -2.60 -12.36
CA PHE A 56 9.30 -3.38 -12.14
C PHE A 56 10.25 -2.63 -11.21
N GLU A 57 11.10 -3.37 -10.50
CA GLU A 57 12.09 -2.81 -9.58
C GLU A 57 12.93 -1.72 -10.27
N GLY A 58 13.18 -0.61 -9.55
CA GLY A 58 13.93 0.54 -10.06
C GLY A 58 13.19 1.46 -11.04
N SER A 59 11.98 1.11 -11.49
CA SER A 59 11.19 1.93 -12.43
C SER A 59 10.15 2.80 -11.73
N CYS A 60 9.69 3.86 -12.40
CA CYS A 60 8.57 4.66 -11.93
C CYS A 60 7.27 3.85 -11.86
N PRO A 61 6.41 4.06 -10.85
CA PRO A 61 5.08 3.46 -10.78
C PRO A 61 4.21 3.86 -11.98
N ALA A 62 3.49 2.90 -12.57
CA ALA A 62 2.42 3.21 -13.51
C ALA A 62 1.30 3.99 -12.81
N ARG A 63 0.76 4.99 -13.51
CA ARG A 63 -0.30 5.91 -13.07
C ARG A 63 -1.50 5.95 -14.02
N SER A 64 -1.48 5.12 -15.06
CA SER A 64 -2.60 4.97 -15.97
C SER A 64 -2.78 3.50 -16.34
N LYS A 65 -3.98 3.17 -16.81
CA LYS A 65 -4.30 1.84 -17.32
C LYS A 65 -3.36 1.47 -18.47
N GLU A 66 -3.09 2.42 -19.35
CA GLU A 66 -2.24 2.24 -20.52
C GLU A 66 -0.79 1.94 -20.12
N GLU A 67 -0.27 2.60 -19.07
CA GLU A 67 1.05 2.30 -18.52
C GLU A 67 1.09 0.90 -17.90
N VAL A 68 0.06 0.52 -17.12
CA VAL A 68 -0.04 -0.83 -16.55
C VAL A 68 -0.04 -1.89 -17.65
N GLN A 69 -0.83 -1.71 -18.71
CA GLN A 69 -0.91 -2.68 -19.82
C GLN A 69 0.39 -2.77 -20.63
N LYS A 70 1.17 -1.69 -20.71
CA LYS A 70 2.50 -1.71 -21.33
C LYS A 70 3.51 -2.49 -20.50
N LEU A 71 3.44 -2.38 -19.17
CA LEU A 71 4.37 -3.05 -18.26
C LEU A 71 4.01 -4.52 -18.02
N PHE A 72 2.72 -4.83 -17.87
CA PHE A 72 2.23 -6.14 -17.46
C PHE A 72 1.29 -6.71 -18.53
N LYS A 73 1.71 -7.80 -19.17
CA LYS A 73 0.95 -8.42 -20.28
C LYS A 73 -0.31 -9.16 -19.81
N GLU A 74 -0.27 -9.77 -18.63
CA GLU A 74 -1.33 -10.66 -18.13
C GLU A 74 -1.74 -10.27 -16.71
N ILE A 75 -2.34 -9.08 -16.57
CA ILE A 75 -2.87 -8.60 -15.29
C ILE A 75 -4.32 -8.15 -15.41
N VAL A 76 -5.12 -8.44 -14.39
CA VAL A 76 -6.48 -7.90 -14.26
C VAL A 76 -6.39 -6.49 -13.67
N ILE A 77 -7.00 -5.53 -14.35
CA ILE A 77 -7.06 -4.14 -13.91
C ILE A 77 -8.46 -3.88 -13.35
N ILE A 78 -8.51 -3.39 -12.11
CA ILE A 78 -9.74 -2.90 -11.50
C ILE A 78 -9.72 -1.38 -11.61
N GLU A 79 -10.73 -0.82 -12.29
CA GLU A 79 -10.85 0.63 -12.52
C GLU A 79 -11.03 1.40 -11.20
N GLY A 80 -10.42 2.58 -11.13
CA GLY A 80 -10.51 3.48 -9.99
C GLY A 80 -9.69 4.75 -10.21
N SER A 81 -10.15 5.87 -9.65
CA SER A 81 -9.41 7.13 -9.71
C SER A 81 -8.20 7.09 -8.79
N LEU A 82 -7.04 7.56 -9.26
CA LEU A 82 -5.89 7.73 -8.38
C LEU A 82 -6.20 8.74 -7.26
N GLY A 83 -5.52 8.55 -6.12
CA GLY A 83 -5.56 9.51 -5.01
C GLY A 83 -4.83 10.82 -5.36
N THR A 84 -4.86 11.76 -4.42
CA THR A 84 -4.28 13.11 -4.60
C THR A 84 -2.77 13.17 -4.36
N LEU A 85 -2.17 12.13 -3.79
CA LEU A 85 -0.73 12.09 -3.53
C LEU A 85 0.06 12.00 -4.84
N LYS A 86 1.12 12.80 -4.94
CA LYS A 86 2.07 12.74 -6.05
C LYS A 86 3.14 11.67 -5.83
N GLY A 87 3.39 11.29 -4.57
CA GLY A 87 4.34 10.27 -4.18
C GLY A 87 3.70 9.10 -3.43
N PRO A 88 4.52 8.14 -3.00
CA PRO A 88 4.06 7.04 -2.18
C PRO A 88 3.67 7.54 -0.77
N THR A 89 2.82 6.79 -0.06
CA THR A 89 2.33 7.26 1.25
C THR A 89 3.46 7.43 2.27
N PRO A 90 3.37 8.40 3.19
CA PRO A 90 4.19 8.44 4.39
C PRO A 90 4.16 7.12 5.15
N ILE A 91 5.29 6.78 5.77
CA ILE A 91 5.47 5.60 6.63
C ILE A 91 6.03 6.06 7.98
N GLN A 92 5.34 5.67 9.05
CA GLN A 92 5.73 5.99 10.42
C GLN A 92 5.63 4.75 11.31
N GLU A 93 6.53 4.61 12.28
CA GLU A 93 6.45 3.56 13.30
C GLU A 93 5.42 3.90 14.37
N VAL A 94 4.57 2.93 14.73
CA VAL A 94 3.47 3.17 15.67
C VAL A 94 3.93 3.30 17.12
N GLU A 95 4.99 2.59 17.52
CA GLU A 95 5.45 2.54 18.91
C GLU A 95 6.31 3.75 19.27
N THR A 96 7.21 4.15 18.38
CA THR A 96 8.17 5.23 18.61
C THR A 96 7.72 6.57 18.02
N GLY A 97 6.84 6.55 17.03
CA GLY A 97 6.52 7.73 16.21
C GLY A 97 7.64 8.11 15.24
N GLU A 98 8.66 7.28 15.04
CA GLU A 98 9.74 7.54 14.10
C GLU A 98 9.24 7.54 12.66
N TRP A 99 9.75 8.46 11.85
CA TRP A 99 9.42 8.55 10.43
C TRP A 99 10.40 7.74 9.60
N ILE A 100 9.91 6.65 8.99
CA ILE A 100 10.68 5.87 8.02
C ILE A 100 10.71 6.57 6.66
N ARG A 101 9.57 7.15 6.25
CA ARG A 101 9.45 7.95 5.04
C ARG A 101 8.41 9.04 5.25
N ARG A 102 8.77 10.30 4.97
CA ARG A 102 7.80 11.38 4.90
C ARG A 102 7.12 11.39 3.53
N GLY A 103 5.84 11.73 3.49
CA GLY A 103 5.11 11.83 2.23
C GLY A 103 5.62 12.99 1.38
N GLU A 104 5.45 12.86 0.06
CA GLU A 104 5.70 13.90 -0.94
C GLU A 104 4.39 14.46 -1.50
#